data_AF-A0A2E6NPK1-F1
#
_entry.id   AF-A0A2E6NPK1-F1
#
_cell.length_a   1.000
_cell.length_b   1.000
_cell.length_c   1.000
_cell.angle_alpha   90.00
_cell.angle_beta   90.00
_cell.angle_gamma   90.00
#
_symmetry.space_group_name_H-M   'P 1'
#
loop_
_entity.id
_entity.type
_entity.pdbx_description
1 polymer ?
#
loop_
_entity_poly.entity_id
_entity_poly.type
_entity_poly.pdbx_seq_one_letter_code
_entity_poly.pdbx_strand_id
1 'polypeptide(L)'
;MIDEEVNDEPEQAEEPAAEPEVEAPAAEEPAAEPEVEAPAESAGPNRILFLCTGNSCRSQMAEGLLRHIAADRFESLSAGSQPADGVHPMAVAVMKELDIDISSQQPKSIELFLSGEQPAPDIVISVCAKASEECPAFTGANVQSMSLPFDDPAAAEGSDEEKLEVFRQVRDELRETLQQALGLGD
;
A
#
# COMPACT_ATOMS: atom_id res chain seq x y z
N MET A 1 44.53 -45.81 -53.03
CA MET A 1 43.10 -45.72 -53.37
C MET A 1 42.37 -45.69 -52.05
N ILE A 2 42.22 -44.47 -51.54
CA ILE A 2 41.76 -43.97 -50.23
C ILE A 2 41.71 -42.44 -50.46
N ASP A 3 40.77 -41.60 -50.02
CA ASP A 3 39.59 -41.64 -49.15
C ASP A 3 38.66 -40.53 -49.71
N GLU A 4 37.35 -40.76 -49.86
CA GLU A 4 36.30 -40.19 -49.00
C GLU A 4 36.25 -38.64 -49.05
N GLU A 5 35.52 -38.11 -50.05
CA GLU A 5 35.24 -36.67 -50.16
C GLU A 5 34.09 -36.29 -49.22
N VAL A 6 34.46 -35.48 -48.24
CA VAL A 6 33.61 -34.86 -47.21
C VAL A 6 32.79 -33.73 -47.85
N ASN A 7 31.47 -33.79 -47.67
CA ASN A 7 30.52 -32.74 -48.02
C ASN A 7 30.54 -31.66 -46.92
N ASP A 8 31.09 -30.49 -47.22
CA ASP A 8 31.09 -29.30 -46.35
C ASP A 8 30.26 -28.21 -47.04
N GLU A 9 28.98 -28.15 -46.68
CA GLU A 9 28.07 -27.06 -47.05
C GLU A 9 28.07 -25.99 -45.93
N PRO A 10 28.21 -24.70 -46.26
CA PRO A 10 28.28 -23.63 -45.27
C PRO A 10 26.88 -23.07 -44.97
N GLU A 11 26.47 -23.10 -43.70
CA GLU A 11 25.28 -22.38 -43.23
C GLU A 11 25.71 -21.07 -42.55
N GLN A 12 25.43 -19.95 -43.22
CA GLN A 12 25.45 -18.60 -42.64
C GLN A 12 24.07 -18.33 -42.04
N ALA A 13 24.01 -17.88 -40.79
CA ALA A 13 22.90 -17.07 -40.28
C ALA A 13 23.34 -16.25 -39.07
N GLU A 14 22.85 -15.01 -39.05
CA GLU A 14 23.13 -13.87 -38.19
C GLU A 14 22.60 -13.98 -36.74
N GLU A 15 23.13 -13.07 -35.92
CA GLU A 15 22.85 -12.65 -34.53
C GLU A 15 21.35 -12.39 -34.17
N PRO A 16 20.99 -11.93 -32.95
CA PRO A 16 21.49 -12.22 -31.59
C PRO A 16 20.36 -12.69 -30.63
N ALA A 17 20.76 -13.19 -29.46
CA ALA A 17 19.85 -13.61 -28.38
C ALA A 17 19.11 -12.42 -27.75
N ALA A 18 17.78 -12.43 -27.88
CA ALA A 18 16.86 -11.60 -27.11
C ALA A 18 16.77 -12.10 -25.65
N GLU A 19 16.73 -11.15 -24.74
CA GLU A 19 16.56 -11.33 -23.30
C GLU A 19 15.18 -11.94 -22.98
N PRO A 20 15.05 -12.83 -21.99
CA PRO A 20 13.73 -13.29 -21.57
C PRO A 20 13.05 -12.25 -20.68
N GLU A 21 12.00 -11.62 -21.23
CA GLU A 21 10.95 -10.95 -20.48
C GLU A 21 10.32 -11.95 -19.50
N VAL A 22 10.42 -11.69 -18.20
CA VAL A 22 9.70 -12.46 -17.20
C VAL A 22 8.29 -11.88 -17.10
N GLU A 23 7.37 -12.57 -17.77
CA GLU A 23 5.93 -12.40 -17.67
C GLU A 23 5.50 -12.36 -16.19
N ALA A 24 4.99 -11.20 -15.77
CA ALA A 24 4.15 -11.12 -14.58
C ALA A 24 2.86 -11.89 -14.84
N PRO A 25 2.50 -12.90 -14.03
CA PRO A 25 1.24 -13.59 -14.22
C PRO A 25 0.10 -12.67 -13.83
N ALA A 26 -0.82 -12.49 -14.78
CA ALA A 26 -2.14 -11.95 -14.56
C ALA A 26 -2.83 -12.73 -13.43
N ALA A 27 -3.04 -12.06 -12.29
CA ALA A 27 -3.95 -12.52 -11.26
C ALA A 27 -5.34 -11.98 -11.60
N GLU A 28 -6.08 -12.89 -12.23
CA GLU A 28 -7.53 -13.03 -12.37
C GLU A 28 -8.33 -12.38 -11.22
N GLU A 29 -9.38 -11.61 -11.58
CA GLU A 29 -10.46 -11.19 -10.68
C GLU A 29 -11.09 -12.42 -10.00
N PRO A 30 -11.49 -12.35 -8.71
CA PRO A 30 -12.88 -11.94 -8.43
C PRO A 30 -13.12 -11.29 -7.06
N ALA A 31 -14.14 -10.42 -6.98
CA ALA A 31 -15.31 -10.60 -6.10
C ALA A 31 -16.04 -9.27 -5.88
N ALA A 32 -17.29 -9.25 -6.32
CA ALA A 32 -18.28 -8.22 -6.07
C ALA A 32 -18.66 -8.11 -4.58
N GLU A 33 -18.66 -6.86 -4.09
CA GLU A 33 -19.65 -6.19 -3.22
C GLU A 33 -19.73 -6.56 -1.71
N PRO A 34 -19.98 -5.55 -0.85
CA PRO A 34 -21.37 -5.11 -0.67
C PRO A 34 -21.60 -3.63 -1.00
N GLU A 35 -22.65 -3.36 -1.77
CA GLU A 35 -23.33 -2.06 -1.80
C GLU A 35 -23.97 -1.84 -0.42
N VAL A 36 -23.50 -0.84 0.33
CA VAL A 36 -24.19 -0.35 1.54
C VAL A 36 -24.67 1.06 1.25
N GLU A 37 -25.99 1.19 1.11
CA GLU A 37 -26.71 2.43 0.87
C GLU A 37 -26.44 3.43 2.01
N ALA A 38 -25.73 4.52 1.69
CA ALA A 38 -25.49 5.64 2.60
C ALA A 38 -26.72 6.57 2.69
N PRO A 39 -27.08 7.12 3.86
CA PRO A 39 -28.01 8.23 3.92
C PRO A 39 -27.34 9.51 3.40
N ALA A 40 -28.09 10.24 2.57
CA ALA A 40 -27.72 11.51 1.96
C ALA A 40 -27.34 12.57 3.00
N GLU A 41 -26.32 13.41 2.71
CA GLU A 41 -26.46 14.83 2.30
C GLU A 41 -25.11 15.37 1.74
N SER A 42 -25.04 15.46 0.40
CA SER A 42 -24.19 16.35 -0.42
C SER A 42 -22.69 16.55 -0.11
N ALA A 43 -21.91 15.48 -0.23
CA ALA A 43 -20.55 15.39 -0.78
C ALA A 43 -20.21 13.88 -0.76
N GLY A 44 -19.30 13.37 -1.60
CA GLY A 44 -18.89 11.96 -1.46
C GLY A 44 -18.32 11.66 -0.06
N PRO A 45 -18.06 10.38 0.28
CA PRO A 45 -17.37 10.05 1.53
C PRO A 45 -16.06 10.84 1.62
N ASN A 46 -15.75 11.40 2.80
CA ASN A 46 -14.52 12.19 2.98
C ASN A 46 -13.31 11.27 2.76
N ARG A 47 -12.38 11.72 1.92
CA ARG A 47 -11.19 10.95 1.56
C ARG A 47 -10.09 11.16 2.57
N ILE A 48 -9.65 10.08 3.20
CA ILE A 48 -8.55 10.09 4.17
C ILE A 48 -7.33 9.43 3.54
N LEU A 49 -6.24 10.18 3.42
CA LEU A 49 -4.96 9.71 2.92
C LEU A 49 -3.97 9.48 4.05
N PHE A 50 -3.56 8.23 4.25
CA PHE A 50 -2.50 7.83 5.18
C PHE A 50 -1.13 7.91 4.53
N LEU A 51 -0.24 8.72 5.12
CA LEU A 51 1.11 8.94 4.63
C LEU A 51 2.16 8.32 5.55
N CYS A 52 3.04 7.52 4.97
CA CYS A 52 4.31 7.15 5.60
C CYS A 52 5.44 7.17 4.57
N THR A 53 6.68 6.91 4.97
CA THR A 53 7.81 6.94 4.03
C THR A 53 7.68 5.83 2.97
N GLY A 54 7.56 4.57 3.40
CA GLY A 54 7.63 3.39 2.52
C GLY A 54 6.30 2.89 1.93
N ASN A 55 5.16 3.40 2.40
CA ASN A 55 3.83 2.84 2.15
C ASN A 55 3.75 1.30 2.22
N SER A 56 4.45 0.69 3.19
CA SER A 56 4.61 -0.78 3.28
C SER A 56 4.04 -1.40 4.57
N CYS A 57 4.08 -0.68 5.69
CA CYS A 57 3.62 -1.19 7.00
C CYS A 57 2.45 -0.36 7.56
N ARG A 58 2.77 0.71 8.30
CA ARG A 58 1.81 1.50 9.11
C ARG A 58 0.66 2.07 8.29
N SER A 59 0.95 2.69 7.16
CA SER A 59 -0.11 3.30 6.32
C SER A 59 -1.00 2.26 5.65
N GLN A 60 -0.47 1.06 5.33
CA GLN A 60 -1.25 -0.04 4.75
C GLN A 60 -2.16 -0.67 5.83
N MET A 61 -1.64 -0.85 7.04
CA MET A 61 -2.45 -1.29 8.18
C MET A 61 -3.55 -0.26 8.51
N ALA A 62 -3.20 1.03 8.55
CA ALA A 62 -4.16 2.12 8.74
C ALA A 62 -5.26 2.13 7.67
N GLU A 63 -4.87 1.94 6.40
CA GLU A 63 -5.81 1.90 5.29
C GLU A 63 -6.83 0.75 5.46
N GLY A 64 -6.33 -0.45 5.75
CA GLY A 64 -7.15 -1.64 5.98
C GLY A 64 -8.06 -1.50 7.21
N LEU A 65 -7.54 -0.98 8.32
CA LEU A 65 -8.31 -0.75 9.54
C LEU A 65 -9.46 0.24 9.31
N LEU A 66 -9.17 1.38 8.68
CA LEU A 66 -10.21 2.39 8.45
C LEU A 66 -11.28 1.87 7.49
N ARG A 67 -10.88 1.14 6.43
CA ARG A 67 -11.82 0.49 5.52
C ARG A 67 -12.71 -0.52 6.23
N HIS A 68 -12.18 -1.24 7.22
CA HIS A 68 -12.98 -2.19 8.00
C HIS A 68 -13.94 -1.50 8.99
N ILE A 69 -13.51 -0.40 9.62
CA ILE A 69 -14.25 0.24 10.72
C ILE A 69 -15.26 1.29 10.22
N ALA A 70 -14.98 1.98 9.10
CA ALA A 70 -15.77 3.13 8.65
C ALA A 70 -15.81 3.30 7.12
N ALA A 71 -15.88 2.19 6.36
CA ALA A 71 -16.02 2.25 4.89
C ALA A 71 -17.28 2.97 4.41
N ASP A 72 -18.34 3.03 5.22
CA ASP A 72 -19.58 3.75 4.91
C ASP A 72 -19.44 5.28 5.06
N ARG A 73 -18.43 5.76 5.80
CA ARG A 73 -18.24 7.19 6.13
C ARG A 73 -17.03 7.81 5.44
N PHE A 74 -15.97 7.04 5.24
CA PHE A 74 -14.68 7.53 4.75
C PHE A 74 -14.13 6.65 3.63
N GLU A 75 -13.56 7.30 2.62
CA GLU A 75 -12.76 6.63 1.60
C GLU A 75 -11.31 6.57 2.09
N SER A 76 -10.84 5.36 2.41
CA SER A 76 -9.51 5.11 2.95
C SER A 76 -8.49 4.92 1.83
N LEU A 77 -7.47 5.76 1.81
CA LEU A 77 -6.38 5.81 0.84
C LEU A 77 -5.04 5.81 1.58
N SER A 78 -3.99 5.27 0.97
CA SER A 78 -2.63 5.41 1.48
C SER A 78 -1.61 5.71 0.39
N ALA A 79 -0.53 6.36 0.78
CA ALA A 79 0.62 6.63 -0.09
C ALA A 79 1.91 6.79 0.71
N GLY A 80 3.02 6.89 0.00
CA GLY A 80 4.31 7.24 0.60
C GLY A 80 5.20 8.09 -0.28
N SER A 81 6.16 8.75 0.35
CA SER A 81 7.16 9.57 -0.33
C SER A 81 8.17 8.72 -1.11
N GLN A 82 8.48 7.53 -0.60
CA GLN A 82 9.39 6.57 -1.20
C GLN A 82 8.75 5.18 -1.14
N PRO A 83 7.72 4.89 -1.98
CA PRO A 83 6.99 3.63 -1.91
C PRO A 83 7.93 2.43 -2.08
N ALA A 84 7.76 1.42 -1.23
CA ALA A 84 8.47 0.16 -1.33
C ALA A 84 7.93 -0.71 -2.49
N ASP A 85 8.62 -1.79 -2.82
CA ASP A 85 8.18 -2.72 -3.87
C ASP A 85 6.92 -3.52 -3.50
N GLY A 86 6.56 -3.58 -2.21
CA GLY A 86 5.39 -4.32 -1.75
C GLY A 86 4.99 -4.02 -0.31
N VAL A 87 3.80 -4.52 0.05
CA VAL A 87 3.29 -4.49 1.43
C VAL A 87 4.10 -5.48 2.29
N HIS A 88 4.45 -5.07 3.49
CA HIS A 88 5.27 -5.89 4.37
C HIS A 88 4.52 -7.17 4.79
N PRO A 89 5.12 -8.37 4.67
CA PRO A 89 4.41 -9.63 4.91
C PRO A 89 3.92 -9.77 6.36
N MET A 90 4.65 -9.23 7.34
CA MET A 90 4.20 -9.22 8.74
C MET A 90 2.99 -8.31 8.96
N ALA A 91 2.87 -7.20 8.21
CA ALA A 91 1.69 -6.34 8.26
C ALA A 91 0.46 -7.09 7.72
N VAL A 92 0.62 -7.82 6.62
CA VAL A 92 -0.42 -8.71 6.08
C VAL A 92 -0.83 -9.77 7.12
N ALA A 93 0.15 -10.40 7.79
CA ALA A 93 -0.10 -11.43 8.77
C ALA A 93 -0.92 -10.93 9.96
N VAL A 94 -0.55 -9.80 10.59
CA VAL A 94 -1.28 -9.27 11.75
C VAL A 94 -2.64 -8.70 11.39
N MET A 95 -2.85 -8.23 10.16
CA MET A 95 -4.14 -7.76 9.70
C MET A 95 -5.10 -8.93 9.41
N LYS A 96 -4.58 -10.04 8.87
CA LYS A 96 -5.36 -11.27 8.68
C LYS A 96 -5.90 -11.85 9.99
N GLU A 97 -5.22 -11.64 11.12
CA GLU A 97 -5.75 -12.01 12.44
C GLU A 97 -7.05 -11.28 12.81
N LEU A 98 -7.32 -10.12 12.21
CA LEU A 98 -8.55 -9.35 12.36
C LEU A 98 -9.55 -9.59 11.22
N ASP A 99 -9.35 -10.62 10.39
CA ASP A 99 -10.10 -10.86 9.15
C ASP A 99 -10.01 -9.69 8.15
N ILE A 100 -8.93 -8.91 8.19
CA ILE A 100 -8.67 -7.81 7.25
C ILE A 100 -7.55 -8.23 6.30
N ASP A 101 -7.87 -8.46 5.03
CA ASP A 101 -6.86 -8.76 4.02
C ASP A 101 -6.33 -7.47 3.37
N ILE A 102 -5.04 -7.21 3.57
CA ILE A 102 -4.32 -6.09 2.95
C ILE A 102 -3.33 -6.57 1.87
N SER A 103 -3.31 -7.87 1.54
CA SER A 103 -2.36 -8.44 0.57
C SER A 103 -2.57 -7.97 -0.87
N SER A 104 -3.78 -7.54 -1.21
CA SER A 104 -4.13 -6.96 -2.50
C SER A 104 -3.77 -5.47 -2.63
N GLN A 105 -3.41 -4.81 -1.51
CA GLN A 105 -2.98 -3.43 -1.53
C GLN A 105 -1.57 -3.34 -2.10
N GLN A 106 -1.25 -2.18 -2.68
CA GLN A 106 0.07 -1.91 -3.22
C GLN A 106 0.61 -0.58 -2.72
N PRO A 107 1.93 -0.49 -2.48
CA PRO A 107 2.57 0.78 -2.19
C PRO A 107 2.39 1.77 -3.34
N LYS A 108 1.93 2.99 -3.04
CA LYS A 108 1.69 4.06 -4.02
C LYS A 108 2.52 5.29 -3.68
N SER A 109 3.00 5.97 -4.72
CA SER A 109 3.67 7.26 -4.55
C SER A 109 2.64 8.35 -4.22
N ILE A 110 3.01 9.24 -3.30
CA ILE A 110 2.24 10.47 -3.03
C ILE A 110 2.13 11.37 -4.27
N GLU A 111 3.07 11.27 -5.21
CA GLU A 111 3.07 12.06 -6.44
C GLU A 111 1.81 11.86 -7.28
N LEU A 112 1.20 10.67 -7.27
CA LEU A 112 -0.04 10.37 -7.99
C LEU A 112 -1.21 11.28 -7.54
N PHE A 113 -1.20 11.68 -6.28
CA PHE A 113 -2.22 12.57 -5.73
C PHE A 113 -1.88 14.04 -5.98
N LEU A 114 -0.59 14.38 -6.07
CA LEU A 114 -0.12 15.74 -6.35
C LEU A 114 -0.23 16.09 -7.84
N SER A 115 -0.04 15.10 -8.73
CA SER A 115 -0.18 15.25 -10.18
C SER A 115 -1.64 15.35 -10.63
N GLY A 116 -2.59 14.97 -9.76
CA GLY A 116 -4.02 14.92 -10.06
C GLY A 116 -4.46 13.64 -10.79
N GLU A 117 -3.60 12.62 -10.86
CA GLU A 117 -3.98 11.29 -11.38
C GLU A 117 -4.92 10.55 -10.43
N GLN A 118 -4.79 10.79 -9.13
CA GLN A 118 -5.70 10.31 -8.10
C GLN A 118 -6.54 11.46 -7.53
N PRO A 119 -7.76 11.18 -7.03
CA PRO A 119 -8.60 12.19 -6.41
C PRO A 119 -7.89 12.84 -5.21
N ALA A 120 -8.07 14.16 -5.07
CA ALA A 120 -7.51 14.89 -3.94
C ALA A 120 -8.14 14.40 -2.62
N PRO A 121 -7.32 14.17 -1.58
CA PRO A 121 -7.81 13.83 -0.25
C PRO A 121 -8.38 15.06 0.46
N ASP A 122 -9.39 14.84 1.30
CA ASP A 122 -9.95 15.88 2.19
C ASP A 122 -9.14 15.96 3.50
N ILE A 123 -8.64 14.81 3.96
CA ILE A 123 -7.85 14.69 5.20
C ILE A 123 -6.57 13.90 4.89
N VAL A 124 -5.44 14.38 5.38
CA VAL A 124 -4.13 13.73 5.26
C VAL A 124 -3.61 13.42 6.65
N ILE A 125 -3.36 12.14 6.92
CA ILE A 125 -2.87 11.65 8.21
C ILE A 125 -1.45 11.09 8.02
N SER A 126 -0.46 11.79 8.57
CA SER A 126 0.92 11.30 8.62
C SER A 126 1.08 10.32 9.77
N VAL A 127 1.38 9.05 9.46
CA VAL A 127 1.55 7.98 10.45
C VAL A 127 3.02 7.71 10.83
N CYS A 128 3.94 8.50 10.29
CA CYS A 128 5.37 8.42 10.56
C CYS A 128 5.91 9.80 10.97
N ALA A 129 6.78 9.84 11.98
CA ALA A 129 7.45 11.07 12.41
C ALA A 129 8.27 11.71 11.27
N LYS A 130 8.87 10.91 10.37
CA LYS A 130 9.64 11.41 9.22
C LYS A 130 8.75 11.89 8.08
N ALA A 131 7.57 11.27 7.91
CA ALA A 131 6.66 11.67 6.85
C ALA A 131 6.17 13.12 7.03
N SER A 132 6.00 13.60 8.26
CA SER A 132 5.61 15.01 8.48
C SER A 132 6.65 16.04 8.05
N GLU A 133 7.93 15.69 7.95
CA GLU A 133 8.99 16.62 7.52
C GLU A 133 9.17 16.64 6.00
N GLU A 134 8.88 15.53 5.33
CA GLU A 134 9.05 15.38 3.88
C GLU A 134 7.74 15.48 3.09
N CYS A 135 6.60 15.62 3.78
CA CYS A 135 5.32 15.72 3.10
C CYS A 135 5.20 17.08 2.38
N PRO A 136 5.10 17.09 1.04
CA PRO A 136 4.65 18.29 0.34
C PRO A 136 3.28 18.63 0.89
N ALA A 137 3.16 19.83 1.48
CA ALA A 137 1.88 20.33 1.92
C ALA A 137 0.91 20.21 0.75
N PHE A 138 -0.15 19.39 0.89
CA PHE A 138 -1.23 19.39 -0.08
C PHE A 138 -1.71 20.84 -0.17
N THR A 139 -1.38 21.51 -1.28
CA THR A 139 -1.54 22.96 -1.44
C THR A 139 -2.99 23.35 -1.73
N GLY A 140 -3.93 22.40 -1.62
CA GLY A 140 -5.36 22.65 -1.70
C GLY A 140 -5.87 23.37 -0.45
N ALA A 141 -6.56 24.50 -0.63
CA ALA A 141 -7.02 25.40 0.43
C ALA A 141 -7.98 24.80 1.48
N ASN A 142 -8.35 23.52 1.36
CA ASN A 142 -9.33 22.84 2.21
C ASN A 142 -8.86 21.49 2.77
N VAL A 143 -7.60 21.09 2.56
CA VAL A 143 -7.10 19.79 3.05
C VAL A 143 -6.71 19.90 4.52
N GLN A 144 -7.30 19.07 5.38
CA GLN A 144 -6.90 18.99 6.78
C GLN A 144 -5.71 18.06 6.93
N SER A 145 -4.67 18.46 7.66
CA SER A 145 -3.52 17.62 7.95
C SER A 145 -3.46 17.26 9.44
N MET A 146 -3.17 16.00 9.72
CA MET A 146 -3.00 15.47 11.07
C MET A 146 -1.72 14.64 11.13
N SER A 147 -1.03 14.68 12.27
CA SER A 147 0.16 13.86 12.51
C SER A 147 -0.10 12.93 13.69
N LEU A 148 -0.02 11.63 13.43
CA LEU A 148 -0.13 10.55 14.39
C LEU A 148 1.15 9.70 14.31
N PRO A 149 2.23 10.10 14.99
CA PRO A 149 3.48 9.35 14.90
C PRO A 149 3.34 7.98 15.59
N PHE A 150 3.54 6.91 14.84
CA PHE A 150 3.66 5.55 15.38
C PHE A 150 5.07 5.02 15.21
N ASP A 151 5.52 4.22 16.18
CA ASP A 151 6.78 3.49 16.11
C ASP A 151 6.83 2.60 14.87
N ASP A 152 8.04 2.44 14.31
CA ASP A 152 8.22 1.65 13.10
C ASP A 152 8.34 0.17 13.44
N PRO A 153 7.33 -0.67 13.17
CA PRO A 153 7.41 -2.09 13.51
C PRO A 153 8.47 -2.82 12.68
N ALA A 154 8.86 -2.27 11.52
CA ALA A 154 9.94 -2.82 10.70
C ALA A 154 11.35 -2.65 11.32
N ALA A 155 11.50 -1.74 12.28
CA ALA A 155 12.75 -1.53 13.01
C ALA A 155 12.89 -2.47 14.23
N ALA A 156 11.87 -3.29 14.53
CA ALA A 156 11.92 -4.24 15.63
C ALA A 156 13.01 -5.30 15.40
N GLU A 157 13.86 -5.51 16.41
CA GLU A 157 14.89 -6.55 16.44
C GLU A 157 14.41 -7.75 17.27
N GLY A 158 14.92 -8.94 16.97
CA GLY A 158 14.55 -10.17 17.68
C GLY A 158 14.09 -11.29 16.75
N SER A 159 13.46 -12.30 17.35
CA SER A 159 12.82 -13.41 16.65
C SER A 159 11.59 -12.95 15.86
N ASP A 160 11.14 -13.77 14.90
CA ASP A 160 9.95 -13.45 14.10
C ASP A 160 8.71 -13.27 14.97
N GLU A 161 8.57 -14.03 16.06
CA GLU A 161 7.47 -13.91 17.02
C GLU A 161 7.50 -12.56 17.75
N GLU A 162 8.66 -12.14 18.25
CA GLU A 162 8.84 -10.84 18.92
C GLU A 162 8.53 -9.67 17.98
N LYS A 163 8.98 -9.75 16.73
CA LYS A 163 8.64 -8.74 15.72
C LYS A 163 7.14 -8.70 15.48
N LEU A 164 6.52 -9.86 15.32
CA LEU A 164 5.08 -9.96 15.05
C LEU A 164 4.26 -9.40 16.22
N GLU A 165 4.70 -9.60 17.47
CA GLU A 165 4.11 -8.92 18.64
C GLU A 165 4.20 -7.39 18.54
N VAL A 166 5.34 -6.83 18.10
CA VAL A 166 5.45 -5.38 17.86
C VAL A 166 4.49 -4.93 16.75
N PHE A 167 4.36 -5.68 15.66
CA PHE A 167 3.37 -5.39 14.62
C PHE A 167 1.94 -5.41 15.16
N ARG A 168 1.58 -6.36 16.05
CA ARG A 168 0.26 -6.39 16.71
C ARG A 168 0.05 -5.18 17.61
N GLN A 169 1.05 -4.79 18.40
CA GLN A 169 0.97 -3.59 19.25
C GLN A 169 0.71 -2.34 18.40
N VAL A 170 1.49 -2.12 17.34
CA VAL A 170 1.32 -0.98 16.44
C VAL A 170 -0.03 -1.01 15.72
N ARG A 171 -0.50 -2.20 15.30
CA ARG A 171 -1.84 -2.38 14.70
C ARG A 171 -2.95 -1.95 15.66
N ASP A 172 -2.88 -2.41 16.90
CA ASP A 172 -3.91 -2.14 17.91
C ASP A 172 -3.89 -0.65 18.32
N GLU A 173 -2.69 -0.08 18.49
CA GLU A 173 -2.52 1.35 18.75
C GLU A 173 -3.04 2.22 17.58
N LEU A 174 -2.76 1.82 16.34
CA LEU A 174 -3.32 2.46 15.13
C LEU A 174 -4.85 2.43 15.19
N ARG A 175 -5.43 1.27 15.48
CA ARG A 175 -6.89 1.11 15.54
C ARG A 175 -7.51 2.04 16.58
N GLU A 176 -7.01 2.02 17.82
CA GLU A 176 -7.54 2.85 18.89
C GLU A 176 -7.38 4.35 18.59
N THR A 177 -6.22 4.74 18.08
CA THR A 177 -5.92 6.14 17.75
C THR A 177 -6.81 6.64 16.61
N LEU A 178 -7.02 5.84 15.56
CA LEU A 178 -7.91 6.18 14.46
C LEU A 178 -9.36 6.32 14.93
N GLN A 179 -9.82 5.43 15.81
CA GLN A 179 -11.15 5.52 16.39
C GLN A 179 -11.33 6.81 17.21
N GLN A 180 -10.35 7.16 18.04
CA GLN A 180 -10.40 8.38 18.84
C GLN A 180 -10.33 9.64 17.97
N ALA A 181 -9.40 9.68 17.01
CA ALA A 181 -9.18 10.83 16.14
C ALA A 181 -10.39 11.15 15.25
N LEU A 182 -11.05 10.11 14.75
CA LEU A 182 -12.22 10.24 13.88
C LEU A 182 -13.55 10.21 14.64
N GLY A 183 -13.51 10.07 15.97
CA GLY A 183 -14.71 9.98 16.80
C GLY A 183 -15.59 8.77 16.48
N LEU A 184 -14.96 7.64 16.11
CA LEU A 184 -15.62 6.37 15.76
C LEU A 184 -15.82 5.47 17.00
N GLY A 185 -15.94 6.06 18.19
CA GLY A 185 -16.27 5.32 19.41
C GLY A 185 -17.76 4.94 19.44
N ASP A 186 -18.03 3.74 19.96
CA ASP A 186 -19.36 3.14 20.20
C ASP A 186 -20.32 4.07 20.99
#